data_AF-A0A946HK00-F1
#
_entry.id   AF-A0A946HK00-F1
#
_cell.length_a   1.000
_cell.length_b   1.000
_cell.length_c   1.000
_cell.angle_alpha   90.00
_cell.angle_beta   90.00
_cell.angle_gamma   90.00
#
_symmetry.space_group_name_H-M   'P 1'
#
loop_
_entity.id
_entity.type
_entity.pdbx_description
1 polymer ?
#
loop_
_entity_poly.entity_id
_entity_poly.type
_entity_poly.pdbx_seq_one_letter_code
_entity_poly.pdbx_strand_id
1 'polypeptide(L)' 'MTPAARVQTTIELLDQMLEGNAPEKVLTGWARKSRFAGSKDRAAIRSFFFDALRCKRS' A
#
# COMPACT_ATOMS: atom_id res chain seq x y z
N MET A 1 1.33 11.30 -8.13
CA MET A 1 0.66 11.25 -6.80
C MET A 1 1.36 12.20 -5.84
N THR A 2 0.62 12.94 -5.00
CA THR A 2 1.24 13.79 -3.95
C THR A 2 1.77 12.91 -2.80
N PRO A 3 2.75 13.39 -2.01
CA PRO A 3 3.23 12.65 -0.83
C PRO A 3 2.09 12.22 0.10
N ALA A 4 1.16 13.13 0.40
CA ALA A 4 -0.02 12.85 1.23
C ALA A 4 -0.91 11.74 0.63
N ALA A 5 -1.16 11.77 -0.68
CA ALA A 5 -1.94 10.73 -1.34
C ALA A 5 -1.27 9.34 -1.23
N ARG A 6 0.07 9.26 -1.21
CA ARG A 6 0.77 7.97 -1.01
C ARG A 6 0.47 7.39 0.37
N VAL A 7 0.52 8.23 1.39
CA VAL A 7 0.25 7.83 2.78
C VAL A 7 -1.21 7.39 2.90
N GLN A 8 -2.14 8.20 2.40
CA GLN A 8 -3.57 7.84 2.40
C GLN A 8 -3.81 6.50 1.71
N THR A 9 -3.28 6.30 0.51
CA THR A 9 -3.42 5.02 -0.19
C THR A 9 -2.81 3.87 0.60
N THR A 10 -1.68 4.07 1.28
CA THR A 10 -1.09 3.02 2.12
C THR A 10 -2.02 2.64 3.28
N ILE A 11 -2.66 3.62 3.93
CA ILE A 11 -3.64 3.39 4.99
C ILE A 11 -4.81 2.56 4.47
N GLU A 12 -5.42 2.96 3.35
CA GLU A 12 -6.55 2.24 2.73
C GLU A 12 -6.20 0.78 2.37
N LEU A 13 -4.95 0.50 2.03
CA LEU A 13 -4.49 -0.87 1.76
C LEU A 13 -4.23 -1.66 3.05
N LEU A 14 -3.73 -1.01 4.10
CA LEU A 14 -3.56 -1.65 5.40
C LEU A 14 -4.92 -2.03 5.99
N ASP A 15 -5.94 -1.18 5.85
CA ASP A 15 -7.30 -1.48 6.30
C ASP A 15 -7.86 -2.73 5.61
N GLN A 16 -7.75 -2.82 4.28
CA GLN A 16 -8.16 -4.02 3.53
C GLN A 16 -7.43 -5.28 3.99
N MET A 17 -6.15 -5.17 4.36
CA MET A 17 -5.39 -6.29 4.88
C MET A 17 -5.85 -6.68 6.29
N LEU A 18 -6.18 -5.71 7.15
CA LEU A 18 -6.72 -5.94 8.49
C LEU A 18 -8.12 -6.58 8.45
N GLU A 19 -8.89 -6.37 7.39
CA GLU A 19 -10.14 -7.10 7.10
C GLU A 19 -9.90 -8.58 6.72
N GLY A 20 -8.65 -9.04 6.66
CA GLY A 20 -8.27 -10.44 6.41
C GLY A 20 -7.80 -10.73 4.98
N ASN A 21 -7.63 -9.71 4.13
CA ASN A 21 -7.06 -9.93 2.81
C ASN A 21 -5.54 -10.14 2.88
N ALA A 22 -5.03 -11.06 2.06
CA ALA A 22 -3.59 -11.31 1.96
C ALA A 22 -2.83 -10.04 1.48
N PRO A 23 -1.71 -9.65 2.13
CA PRO A 23 -0.90 -8.48 1.80
C PRO A 23 -0.59 -8.33 0.30
N GLU A 24 -0.13 -9.41 -0.33
CA GLU A 24 0.27 -9.44 -1.74
C GLU A 24 -0.93 -9.25 -2.68
N LYS A 25 -2.10 -9.76 -2.28
CA LYS A 25 -3.35 -9.64 -3.05
C LYS A 25 -3.84 -8.19 -3.06
N VAL A 26 -3.80 -7.53 -1.90
CA VAL A 26 -4.19 -6.12 -1.75
C VAL A 26 -3.29 -5.23 -2.62
N LEU A 27 -1.97 -5.36 -2.49
CA LEU A 27 -1.01 -4.59 -3.29
C LEU A 27 -1.13 -4.84 -4.80
N THR A 28 -1.28 -6.10 -5.21
CA THR A 28 -1.40 -6.46 -6.64
C THR A 28 -2.71 -5.95 -7.23
N GLY A 29 -3.82 -6.09 -6.50
CA GLY A 29 -5.13 -5.59 -6.90
C GLY A 29 -5.14 -4.07 -7.08
N TRP A 30 -4.57 -3.35 -6.12
CA TRP A 30 -4.39 -1.90 -6.20
C TRP A 30 -3.47 -1.48 -7.35
N ALA A 31 -2.33 -2.15 -7.52
CA ALA A 31 -1.37 -1.83 -8.57
C ALA A 31 -1.97 -1.95 -9.99
N ARG A 32 -2.87 -2.92 -10.21
CA ARG A 32 -3.58 -3.07 -11.50
C ARG A 32 -4.60 -1.95 -11.73
N LYS A 33 -5.29 -1.50 -10.69
CA LYS A 33 -6.31 -0.43 -10.78
C LYS A 33 -5.71 0.98 -10.84
N SER A 34 -4.50 1.16 -10.33
CA SER A 34 -3.87 2.48 -10.13
C SER A 34 -3.23 3.04 -11.40
N ARG A 35 -4.06 3.62 -12.25
CA ARG A 35 -3.70 4.23 -13.55
C ARG A 35 -2.71 5.38 -13.42
N PHE A 36 -2.86 6.17 -12.35
CA PHE A 36 -2.13 7.42 -12.13
C PHE A 36 -0.87 7.25 -11.27
N ALA A 37 -0.62 6.05 -10.75
CA ALA A 37 0.55 5.77 -9.94
C ALA A 37 1.74 5.37 -10.82
N GLY A 38 2.77 6.22 -10.85
CA GLY A 38 4.03 5.91 -11.52
C GLY A 38 4.88 4.87 -10.77
N SER A 39 6.02 4.49 -11.32
CA SER A 39 6.95 3.53 -10.69
C SER A 39 7.42 3.97 -9.31
N LYS A 40 7.79 5.24 -9.14
CA LYS A 40 8.19 5.83 -7.85
C LYS A 40 7.07 5.80 -6.82
N ASP A 41 5.85 6.08 -7.27
CA ASP A 41 4.65 6.09 -6.43
C ASP A 41 4.34 4.68 -5.89
N ARG A 42 4.42 3.67 -6.77
CA ARG A 42 4.22 2.25 -6.42
C ARG A 42 5.29 1.74 -5.47
N ALA A 43 6.56 2.10 -5.72
CA ALA A 43 7.66 1.72 -4.84
C ALA A 43 7.51 2.34 -3.44
N ALA A 44 7.15 3.62 -3.35
CA ALA A 44 6.95 4.31 -2.08
C ALA A 44 5.81 3.69 -1.25
N ILE A 45 4.65 3.46 -1.86
CA ILE A 45 3.51 2.79 -1.18
C ILE A 45 3.91 1.40 -0.70
N ARG A 46 4.58 0.62 -1.54
CA ARG A 46 5.06 -0.71 -1.16
C ARG A 46 6.00 -0.64 0.06
N SER A 47 6.94 0.32 0.07
CA SER A 47 7.83 0.50 1.21
C SER A 47 7.03 0.79 2.48
N PHE A 48 6.19 1.83 2.48
CA PHE A 48 5.39 2.21 3.65
C PHE A 48 4.52 1.06 4.18
N PHE A 49 3.90 0.31 3.27
CA PHE A 49 3.06 -0.83 3.62
C PHE A 49 3.85 -1.93 4.35
N PHE A 50 5.01 -2.33 3.82
CA PHE A 50 5.84 -3.36 4.47
C PHE A 50 6.58 -2.83 5.71
N ASP A 51 6.93 -1.55 5.75
CA ASP A 51 7.50 -0.92 6.94
C ASP A 51 6.50 -0.95 8.10
N ALA A 52 5.22 -0.58 7.86
CA ALA A 52 4.16 -0.69 8.85
C ALA A 52 3.96 -2.14 9.34
N LEU A 53 4.02 -3.12 8.42
CA LEU A 53 3.92 -4.53 8.76
C LEU A 53 5.07 -5.04 9.65
N ARG A 54 6.30 -4.56 9.40
CA ARG A 54 7.45 -4.91 10.25
C ARG A 54 7.27 -4.34 11.66
N CYS A 55 6.80 -3.10 11.78
CA CYS A 55 6.51 -2.49 13.08
C CYS A 55 5.44 -3.26 13.86
N LYS A 56 4.38 -3.75 13.21
CA LYS A 56 3.31 -4.52 13.87
C LYS A 56 3.77 -5.87 14.43
N ARG A 57 4.81 -6.47 13.87
CA ARG A 57 5.31 -7.80 14.26
C ARG A 57 6.36 -7.72 15.38
N SER A 58 6.87 -6.53 15.70
CA SER A 58 7.76 -6.28 16.82
C SER A 58 7.00 -6.19 18.14
#